data_AF-A0A7Y2ITH3-F1
#
_entry.id   AF-A0A7Y2ITH3-F1
#
_cell.length_a   1.000
_cell.length_b   1.000
_cell.length_c   1.000
_cell.angle_alpha   90.00
_cell.angle_beta   90.00
_cell.angle_gamma   90.00
#
_symmetry.space_group_name_H-M   'P 1'
#
loop_
_entity.id
_entity.type
_entity.pdbx_description
1 polymer ?
#
loop_
_entity_poly.entity_id
_entity_poly.type
_entity_poly.pdbx_seq_one_letter_code
_entity_poly.pdbx_strand_id
1 'polypeptide(L)'
;DQLSKHHATALATVAEPDIDRILALSRLSLSELAEADDSLARRAERIVEQRISFTARSNPDSSIVETVGPRPDDRDRASVWDAGIEAAAIYNARWNADARTPVPIEATERQRIEHAEATANLRNARVASLTEQPTADLAAARNELVLEARTTTTEAPTQTRVIEQVADIDAALTPRIQAVVDSPANYITDTLGEPPTERSEPWNSAARAIETYRHAPLGIEPSSGALDRHAAIGPRPSGALAVEAWTSANAALHLTQGRPAGIEH
;
A
#
# COMPACT_ATOMS: atom_id res chain seq x y z
N ASP A 1 -38.96 -31.43 23.39
CA ASP A 1 -39.45 -30.39 24.30
C ASP A 1 -38.68 -30.30 25.63
N GLN A 2 -37.38 -30.63 25.65
CA GLN A 2 -36.50 -30.33 26.79
C GLN A 2 -35.06 -30.20 26.27
N LEU A 3 -34.32 -29.20 26.80
CA LEU A 3 -32.87 -28.98 26.69
C LEU A 3 -32.34 -28.21 25.45
N SER A 4 -32.60 -26.89 25.42
CA SER A 4 -31.61 -25.90 24.99
C SER A 4 -31.93 -24.52 25.58
N LYS A 5 -31.83 -24.43 26.91
CA LYS A 5 -31.67 -23.16 27.61
C LYS A 5 -30.17 -22.91 27.76
N HIS A 6 -29.48 -22.65 26.65
CA HIS A 6 -28.10 -22.18 26.74
C HIS A 6 -28.12 -20.78 27.33
N HIS A 7 -27.48 -20.71 28.49
CA HIS A 7 -27.18 -19.56 29.33
C HIS A 7 -27.26 -18.23 28.60
N ALA A 8 -28.28 -17.44 28.96
CA ALA A 8 -28.14 -16.00 28.96
C ALA A 8 -26.92 -15.71 29.82
N THR A 9 -25.80 -15.41 29.17
CA THR A 9 -24.53 -15.02 29.75
C THR A 9 -24.84 -14.01 30.84
N ALA A 10 -24.74 -14.46 32.09
CA ALA A 10 -24.66 -13.58 33.23
C ALA A 10 -23.35 -12.82 33.10
N LEU A 11 -23.37 -11.74 32.30
CA LEU A 11 -22.51 -10.57 32.48
C LEU A 11 -22.89 -9.98 33.84
N ALA A 12 -22.56 -10.69 34.91
CA ALA A 12 -22.36 -10.07 36.19
C ALA A 12 -21.19 -9.12 35.95
N THR A 13 -21.51 -7.84 35.72
CA THR A 13 -20.60 -6.72 35.84
C THR A 13 -19.96 -6.82 37.21
N VAL A 14 -18.83 -7.53 37.29
CA VAL A 14 -17.94 -7.48 38.44
C VAL A 14 -17.59 -6.01 38.54
N ALA A 15 -18.10 -5.34 39.58
CA ALA A 15 -17.81 -3.94 39.84
C ALA A 15 -16.29 -3.84 40.01
N GLU A 16 -15.63 -3.33 38.98
CA GLU A 16 -14.19 -3.18 38.98
C GLU A 16 -13.84 -2.02 39.92
N PRO A 17 -13.12 -2.29 41.03
CA PRO A 17 -12.96 -1.32 42.11
C PRO A 17 -12.24 -0.03 41.67
N ASP A 18 -11.53 -0.07 40.54
CA ASP A 18 -10.76 1.05 40.01
C ASP A 18 -11.46 1.76 38.83
N ILE A 19 -12.71 1.42 38.48
CA ILE A 19 -13.36 1.94 37.27
C ILE A 19 -13.49 3.47 37.28
N ASP A 20 -13.83 4.09 38.41
CA ASP A 20 -13.94 5.55 38.54
C ASP A 20 -12.59 6.24 38.31
N ARG A 21 -11.51 5.62 38.79
CA ARG A 21 -10.14 6.13 38.59
C ARG A 21 -9.69 5.98 37.14
N ILE A 22 -9.99 4.85 36.50
CA ILE A 22 -9.72 4.64 35.07
C ILE A 22 -10.50 5.66 34.23
N LEU A 23 -11.78 5.90 34.55
CA LEU A 23 -12.61 6.88 33.87
C LEU A 23 -12.08 8.30 34.04
N ALA A 24 -11.60 8.66 35.23
CA ALA A 24 -10.96 9.95 35.47
C ALA A 24 -9.67 10.10 34.63
N LEU A 25 -8.81 9.08 34.60
CA LEU A 25 -7.58 9.08 33.79
C LEU A 25 -7.88 9.13 32.28
N SER A 26 -8.94 8.47 31.81
CA SER A 26 -9.33 8.46 30.39
C SER A 26 -9.79 9.81 29.83
N ARG A 27 -9.84 10.85 30.66
CA ARG A 27 -10.09 12.25 30.26
C ARG A 27 -8.81 13.01 29.96
N LEU A 28 -7.65 12.49 30.36
CA LEU A 28 -6.35 13.05 30.04
C LEU A 28 -5.98 12.74 28.58
N SER A 29 -5.06 13.53 28.04
CA SER A 29 -4.46 13.28 26.72
C SER A 29 -3.55 12.05 26.73
N LEU A 30 -3.28 11.49 25.56
CA LEU A 30 -2.37 10.33 25.43
C LEU A 30 -0.93 10.67 25.86
N SER A 31 -0.46 11.90 25.68
CA SER A 31 0.86 12.33 26.16
C SER A 31 0.93 12.34 27.69
N GLU A 32 -0.07 12.93 28.36
CA GLU A 32 -0.15 12.94 29.82
C GLU A 32 -0.24 11.52 30.41
N LEU A 33 -0.97 10.62 29.75
CA LEU A 33 -1.06 9.21 30.16
C LEU A 33 0.25 8.46 29.96
N ALA A 34 1.00 8.76 28.89
CA ALA A 34 2.27 8.12 28.57
C ALA A 34 3.40 8.46 29.57
N GLU A 35 3.31 9.59 30.27
CA GLU A 35 4.24 10.00 31.32
C GLU A 35 3.96 9.33 32.67
N ALA A 36 2.73 8.83 32.87
CA ALA A 36 2.33 8.18 34.12
C ALA A 36 2.74 6.70 34.14
N ASP A 37 3.73 6.35 34.97
CA ASP A 37 4.19 4.97 35.16
C ASP A 37 3.31 4.19 36.16
N ASP A 38 1.99 4.16 35.91
CA ASP A 38 1.01 3.39 36.68
C ASP A 38 0.25 2.41 35.76
N SER A 39 0.01 1.20 36.26
CA SER A 39 -0.79 0.18 35.58
C SER A 39 -2.20 0.67 35.20
N LEU A 40 -2.80 1.53 36.04
CA LEU A 40 -4.09 2.15 35.75
C LEU A 40 -4.01 3.18 34.61
N ALA A 41 -2.90 3.93 34.51
CA ALA A 41 -2.66 4.88 33.42
C ALA A 41 -2.51 4.14 32.08
N ARG A 42 -1.72 3.07 32.02
CA ARG A 42 -1.61 2.22 30.82
C ARG A 42 -2.95 1.60 30.39
N ARG A 43 -3.82 1.32 31.35
CA ARG A 43 -5.17 0.81 31.05
C ARG A 43 -6.09 1.92 30.52
N ALA A 44 -6.03 3.11 31.11
CA ALA A 44 -6.73 4.28 30.60
C ALA A 44 -6.24 4.66 29.19
N GLU A 45 -4.93 4.62 28.94
CA GLU A 45 -4.31 4.86 27.63
C GLU A 45 -4.91 3.95 26.56
N ARG A 46 -4.95 2.63 26.79
CA ARG A 46 -5.58 1.68 25.86
C ARG A 46 -7.06 1.97 25.58
N ILE A 47 -7.82 2.43 26.58
CA ILE A 47 -9.23 2.82 26.39
C ILE A 47 -9.32 4.08 25.51
N VAL A 48 -8.45 5.05 25.73
CA VAL A 48 -8.40 6.28 24.92
C VAL A 48 -7.98 5.95 23.48
N GLU A 49 -6.95 5.13 23.28
CA GLU A 49 -6.55 4.64 21.94
C GLU A 49 -7.70 3.91 21.24
N GLN A 50 -8.39 2.99 21.91
CA GLN A 50 -9.54 2.28 21.32
C GLN A 50 -10.65 3.23 20.87
N ARG A 51 -10.94 4.29 21.64
CA ARG A 51 -11.92 5.31 21.28
C ARG A 51 -11.46 6.13 20.08
N ILE A 52 -10.18 6.50 20.04
CA ILE A 52 -9.58 7.22 18.90
C ILE A 52 -9.65 6.34 17.66
N SER A 53 -9.19 5.09 17.71
CA SER A 53 -9.27 4.12 16.60
C SER A 53 -10.69 3.93 16.09
N PHE A 54 -11.66 3.73 17.00
CA PHE A 54 -13.06 3.57 16.62
C PHE A 54 -13.61 4.82 15.92
N THR A 55 -13.29 6.01 16.43
CA THR A 55 -13.71 7.29 15.84
C THR A 55 -13.05 7.48 14.48
N ALA A 56 -11.74 7.21 14.37
CA ALA A 56 -10.97 7.37 13.15
C ALA A 56 -11.49 6.48 12.00
N ARG A 57 -11.90 5.24 12.29
CA ARG A 57 -12.56 4.38 11.29
C ARG A 57 -13.93 4.87 10.87
N SER A 58 -14.74 5.32 11.84
CA SER A 58 -16.14 5.67 11.60
C SER A 58 -16.29 7.08 10.99
N ASN A 59 -15.35 7.97 11.28
CA ASN A 59 -15.31 9.35 10.86
C ASN A 59 -13.84 9.78 10.64
N PRO A 60 -13.21 9.29 9.57
CA PRO A 60 -11.81 9.58 9.28
C PRO A 60 -11.59 11.06 9.01
N ASP A 61 -10.42 11.58 9.39
CA ASP A 61 -10.00 12.93 9.07
C ASP A 61 -9.94 13.11 7.55
N SER A 62 -10.70 14.08 7.03
CA SER A 62 -10.82 14.32 5.58
C SER A 62 -9.47 14.60 4.92
N SER A 63 -8.54 15.27 5.62
CA SER A 63 -7.22 15.57 5.07
C SER A 63 -6.37 14.31 4.93
N ILE A 64 -6.50 13.36 5.86
CA ILE A 64 -5.85 12.05 5.76
C ILE A 64 -6.46 11.26 4.61
N VAL A 65 -7.79 11.24 4.48
CA VAL A 65 -8.48 10.57 3.37
C VAL A 65 -8.09 11.15 2.01
N GLU A 66 -7.91 12.47 1.90
CA GLU A 66 -7.42 13.12 0.68
C GLU A 66 -6.01 12.62 0.28
N THR A 67 -5.16 12.32 1.26
CA THR A 67 -3.79 11.82 1.01
C THR A 67 -3.77 10.33 0.68
N VAL A 68 -4.54 9.54 1.43
CA VAL A 68 -4.55 8.07 1.34
C VAL A 68 -5.43 7.59 0.18
N GLY A 69 -6.48 8.33 -0.16
CA GLY A 69 -7.52 7.90 -1.07
C GLY A 69 -8.71 7.26 -0.35
N PRO A 70 -9.79 6.94 -1.09
CA PRO A 70 -11.00 6.35 -0.55
C PRO A 70 -10.73 4.98 0.08
N ARG A 71 -11.57 4.61 1.05
CA ARG A 71 -11.51 3.29 1.69
C ARG A 71 -11.86 2.20 0.66
N PRO A 72 -11.01 1.16 0.51
CA PRO A 72 -11.29 0.02 -0.36
C PRO A 72 -12.60 -0.71 0.00
N ASP A 73 -13.26 -1.28 -1.01
CA ASP A 73 -14.42 -2.15 -0.83
C ASP A 73 -14.00 -3.58 -0.42
N ASP A 74 -12.85 -4.06 -0.90
CA ASP A 74 -12.30 -5.35 -0.52
C ASP A 74 -11.96 -5.40 0.98
N ARG A 75 -12.38 -6.47 1.68
CA ARG A 75 -12.26 -6.56 3.14
C ARG A 75 -10.81 -6.53 3.63
N ASP A 76 -9.90 -7.24 2.95
CA ASP A 76 -8.52 -7.37 3.40
C ASP A 76 -7.79 -6.03 3.21
N ARG A 77 -8.01 -5.37 2.07
CA ARG A 77 -7.49 -4.02 1.79
C ARG A 77 -8.12 -2.96 2.68
N ALA A 78 -9.42 -3.05 2.96
CA ALA A 78 -10.10 -2.16 3.88
C ALA A 78 -9.52 -2.27 5.29
N SER A 79 -9.11 -3.47 5.72
CA SER A 79 -8.44 -3.64 7.01
C SER A 79 -7.06 -2.97 7.06
N VAL A 80 -6.29 -3.01 5.96
CA VAL A 80 -5.00 -2.29 5.86
C VAL A 80 -5.22 -0.79 5.86
N TRP A 81 -6.26 -0.33 5.15
CA TRP A 81 -6.65 1.08 5.12
C TRP A 81 -7.05 1.57 6.52
N ASP A 82 -7.93 0.83 7.21
CA ASP A 82 -8.38 1.14 8.57
C ASP A 82 -7.19 1.24 9.54
N ALA A 83 -6.23 0.29 9.47
CA ALA A 83 -5.03 0.32 10.31
C ALA A 83 -4.15 1.56 10.07
N GLY A 84 -4.03 2.02 8.82
CA GLY A 84 -3.35 3.28 8.49
C GLY A 84 -3.99 4.50 9.11
N ILE A 85 -5.32 4.61 8.99
CA ILE A 85 -6.07 5.73 9.54
C ILE A 85 -6.04 5.73 11.08
N GLU A 86 -6.17 4.56 11.71
CA GLU A 86 -6.06 4.42 13.16
C GLU A 86 -4.68 4.82 13.68
N ALA A 87 -3.60 4.30 13.07
CA ALA A 87 -2.23 4.59 13.51
C ALA A 87 -1.91 6.09 13.41
N ALA A 88 -2.33 6.74 12.32
CA ALA A 88 -2.17 8.18 12.16
C ALA A 88 -2.98 8.97 13.19
N ALA A 89 -4.23 8.59 13.45
CA ALA A 89 -5.06 9.27 14.45
C ALA A 89 -4.50 9.15 15.87
N ILE A 90 -3.98 7.98 16.25
CA ILE A 90 -3.32 7.77 17.56
C ILE A 90 -2.06 8.62 17.65
N TYR A 91 -1.20 8.60 16.62
CA TYR A 91 0.01 9.42 16.59
C TYR A 91 -0.32 10.91 16.72
N ASN A 92 -1.28 11.39 15.93
CA ASN A 92 -1.67 12.80 15.94
C ASN A 92 -2.22 13.23 17.30
N ALA A 93 -3.05 12.39 17.93
CA ALA A 93 -3.60 12.66 19.25
C ALA A 93 -2.54 12.64 20.37
N ARG A 94 -1.55 11.75 20.28
CA ARG A 94 -0.49 11.64 21.28
C ARG A 94 0.52 12.78 21.19
N TRP A 95 0.95 13.13 19.99
CA TRP A 95 2.04 14.09 19.79
C TRP A 95 1.56 15.49 19.41
N ASN A 96 0.25 15.68 19.22
CA ASN A 96 -0.35 16.92 18.71
C ASN A 96 0.37 17.40 17.43
N ALA A 97 0.65 16.45 16.53
CA ALA A 97 1.41 16.64 15.31
C ALA A 97 0.71 15.91 14.16
N ASP A 98 1.04 16.23 12.91
CA ASP A 98 0.54 15.49 11.75
C ASP A 98 1.52 14.37 11.37
N ALA A 99 1.06 13.11 11.35
CA ALA A 99 1.83 11.93 10.95
C ALA A 99 2.41 12.00 9.53
N ARG A 100 1.96 12.94 8.69
CA ARG A 100 2.49 13.18 7.34
C ARG A 100 3.64 14.19 7.32
N THR A 101 3.84 14.92 8.42
CA THR A 101 4.88 15.95 8.51
C THR A 101 6.13 15.35 9.13
N PRO A 102 7.32 15.52 8.52
CA PRO A 102 8.55 15.02 9.09
C PRO A 102 8.74 15.44 10.56
N VAL A 103 9.07 14.48 11.41
CA VAL A 103 9.38 14.75 12.82
C VAL A 103 10.55 15.73 12.97
N PRO A 104 10.47 16.69 13.92
CA PRO A 104 11.60 17.55 14.24
C PRO A 104 12.84 16.75 14.63
N ILE A 105 14.03 17.28 14.36
CA ILE A 105 15.32 16.64 14.71
C ILE A 105 15.41 16.37 16.23
N GLU A 106 14.78 17.24 17.03
CA GLU A 106 14.74 17.20 18.49
C GLU A 106 13.71 16.20 19.06
N ALA A 107 12.92 15.54 18.20
CA ALA A 107 11.93 14.56 18.62
C ALA A 107 12.58 13.44 19.45
N THR A 108 11.84 12.98 20.47
CA THR A 108 12.29 11.83 21.28
C THR A 108 12.40 10.57 20.42
N GLU A 109 13.23 9.61 20.84
CA GLU A 109 13.36 8.35 20.10
C GLU A 109 12.01 7.62 19.97
N ARG A 110 11.21 7.63 21.05
CA ARG A 110 9.86 7.08 21.04
C ARG A 110 8.99 7.75 19.98
N GLN A 111 8.98 9.08 19.92
CA GLN A 111 8.21 9.81 18.91
C GLN A 111 8.64 9.47 17.48
N ARG A 112 9.95 9.33 17.23
CA ARG A 112 10.47 8.95 15.91
C ARG A 112 10.03 7.56 15.49
N ILE A 113 10.08 6.59 16.40
CA ILE A 113 9.62 5.21 16.14
C ILE A 113 8.12 5.21 15.82
N GLU A 114 7.30 5.82 16.68
CA GLU A 114 5.85 5.88 16.48
C GLU A 114 5.47 6.64 15.19
N HIS A 115 6.20 7.70 14.84
CA HIS A 115 6.02 8.41 13.57
C HIS A 115 6.34 7.53 12.37
N ALA A 116 7.45 6.79 12.43
CA ALA A 116 7.84 5.88 11.36
C ALA A 116 6.80 4.77 11.15
N GLU A 117 6.25 4.22 12.24
CA GLU A 117 5.16 3.24 12.19
C GLU A 117 3.88 3.84 11.59
N ALA A 118 3.47 5.03 12.04
CA ALA A 118 2.29 5.72 11.51
C ALA A 118 2.44 6.04 10.01
N THR A 119 3.61 6.53 9.60
CA THR A 119 3.93 6.83 8.18
C THR A 119 3.91 5.57 7.33
N ALA A 120 4.50 4.47 7.81
CA ALA A 120 4.49 3.19 7.09
C ALA A 120 3.05 2.65 6.94
N ASN A 121 2.23 2.75 7.97
CA ASN A 121 0.83 2.31 7.91
C ASN A 121 -0.02 3.19 6.98
N LEU A 122 0.18 4.52 6.97
CA LEU A 122 -0.46 5.41 6.00
C LEU A 122 -0.06 5.07 4.56
N ARG A 123 1.22 4.79 4.32
CA ARG A 123 1.70 4.35 3.02
C ARG A 123 1.04 3.05 2.57
N ASN A 124 0.95 2.06 3.45
CA ASN A 124 0.27 0.79 3.17
C ASN A 124 -1.23 0.99 2.88
N ALA A 125 -1.90 1.84 3.64
CA ALA A 125 -3.31 2.21 3.41
C ALA A 125 -3.50 2.85 2.03
N ARG A 126 -2.57 3.72 1.62
CA ARG A 126 -2.60 4.37 0.32
C ARG A 126 -2.41 3.38 -0.82
N VAL A 127 -1.42 2.49 -0.70
CA VAL A 127 -1.21 1.41 -1.68
C VAL A 127 -2.47 0.53 -1.79
N ALA A 128 -3.10 0.19 -0.67
CA ALA A 128 -4.35 -0.57 -0.65
C ALA A 128 -5.48 0.13 -1.41
N SER A 129 -5.64 1.46 -1.21
CA SER A 129 -6.60 2.29 -1.96
C SER A 129 -6.30 2.35 -3.45
N LEU A 130 -5.04 2.60 -3.82
CA LEU A 130 -4.60 2.65 -5.21
C LEU A 130 -4.82 1.32 -5.95
N THR A 131 -4.79 0.18 -5.25
CA THR A 131 -4.98 -1.14 -5.85
C THR A 131 -6.41 -1.37 -6.38
N GLU A 132 -7.38 -0.52 -6.05
CA GLU A 132 -8.73 -0.55 -6.64
C GLU A 132 -8.90 0.38 -7.84
N GLN A 133 -7.95 1.28 -8.11
CA GLN A 133 -8.06 2.21 -9.24
C GLN A 133 -7.81 1.52 -10.59
N PRO A 134 -8.49 1.91 -11.68
CA PRO A 134 -8.19 1.40 -13.02
C PRO A 134 -6.70 1.54 -13.38
N THR A 135 -6.10 0.55 -14.04
CA THR A 135 -4.67 0.63 -14.43
C THR A 135 -4.38 1.86 -15.29
N ALA A 136 -5.33 2.27 -16.15
CA ALA A 136 -5.20 3.46 -16.98
C ALA A 136 -5.02 4.74 -16.14
N ASP A 137 -5.77 4.88 -15.04
CA ASP A 137 -5.72 6.05 -14.17
C ASP A 137 -4.39 6.09 -13.39
N LEU A 138 -3.94 4.93 -12.90
CA LEU A 138 -2.64 4.79 -12.23
C LEU A 138 -1.48 5.15 -13.17
N ALA A 139 -1.53 4.68 -14.42
CA ALA A 139 -0.52 5.02 -15.42
C ALA A 139 -0.50 6.51 -15.77
N ALA A 140 -1.67 7.13 -15.92
CA ALA A 140 -1.79 8.56 -16.16
C ALA A 140 -1.18 9.36 -15.00
N ALA A 141 -1.60 9.08 -13.77
CA ALA A 141 -1.07 9.73 -12.57
C ALA A 141 0.45 9.55 -12.42
N ARG A 142 0.96 8.35 -12.65
CA ARG A 142 2.39 8.06 -12.64
C ARG A 142 3.15 8.87 -13.68
N ASN A 143 2.67 8.91 -14.92
CA ASN A 143 3.32 9.63 -16.01
C ASN A 143 3.33 11.15 -15.76
N GLU A 144 2.26 11.69 -15.18
CA GLU A 144 2.19 13.09 -14.75
C GLU A 144 3.23 13.40 -13.68
N LEU A 145 3.30 12.58 -12.62
CA LEU A 145 4.30 12.73 -11.55
C LEU A 145 5.74 12.65 -12.07
N VAL A 146 6.04 11.72 -12.96
CA VAL A 146 7.39 11.60 -13.52
C VAL A 146 7.70 12.79 -14.44
N LEU A 147 6.72 13.34 -15.15
CA LEU A 147 6.90 14.56 -15.93
C LEU A 147 7.12 15.78 -15.02
N GLU A 148 6.39 15.89 -13.92
CA GLU A 148 6.60 16.92 -12.87
C GLU A 148 8.04 16.86 -12.35
N ALA A 149 8.53 15.67 -11.98
CA ALA A 149 9.90 15.46 -11.50
C ALA A 149 10.98 15.89 -12.51
N ARG A 150 10.71 15.77 -13.82
CA ARG A 150 11.67 16.11 -14.88
C ARG A 150 11.65 17.58 -15.27
N THR A 151 10.48 18.20 -15.21
CA THR A 151 10.28 19.58 -15.67
C THR A 151 10.53 20.60 -14.57
N THR A 152 10.36 20.20 -13.31
CA THR A 152 10.47 21.12 -12.18
C THR A 152 11.90 21.07 -11.64
N THR A 153 12.59 22.22 -11.66
CA THR A 153 13.83 22.43 -10.90
C THR A 153 13.46 22.67 -9.43
N THR A 154 12.77 21.71 -8.83
CA THR A 154 12.14 21.90 -7.52
C THR A 154 13.12 21.70 -6.38
N GLU A 155 12.78 22.32 -5.24
CA GLU A 155 13.41 22.07 -3.96
C GLU A 155 13.34 20.57 -3.60
N ALA A 156 14.36 20.09 -2.89
CA ALA A 156 14.48 18.68 -2.50
C ALA A 156 13.21 18.06 -1.87
N PRO A 157 12.41 18.76 -1.04
CA PRO A 157 11.19 18.18 -0.44
C PRO A 157 10.14 17.77 -1.48
N THR A 158 9.95 18.56 -2.55
CA THR A 158 8.98 18.24 -3.60
C THR A 158 9.43 17.03 -4.41
N GLN A 159 10.74 16.92 -4.69
CA GLN A 159 11.29 15.78 -5.41
C GLN A 159 11.11 14.47 -4.61
N THR A 160 11.39 14.49 -3.31
CA THR A 160 11.17 13.32 -2.44
C THR A 160 9.71 12.91 -2.45
N ARG A 161 8.77 13.85 -2.30
CA ARG A 161 7.32 13.57 -2.37
C ARG A 161 6.94 12.89 -3.68
N VAL A 162 7.40 13.41 -4.82
CA VAL A 162 7.07 12.83 -6.14
C VAL A 162 7.64 11.42 -6.29
N ILE A 163 8.86 11.18 -5.83
CA ILE A 163 9.48 9.84 -5.85
C ILE A 163 8.66 8.85 -5.00
N GLU A 164 8.25 9.25 -3.81
CA GLU A 164 7.41 8.42 -2.92
C GLU A 164 6.05 8.12 -3.55
N GLN A 165 5.41 9.10 -4.17
CA GLN A 165 4.13 8.92 -4.86
C GLN A 165 4.23 7.96 -6.06
N VAL A 166 5.30 8.04 -6.86
CA VAL A 166 5.55 7.08 -7.95
C VAL A 166 5.79 5.68 -7.37
N ALA A 167 6.55 5.56 -6.28
CA ALA A 167 6.80 4.28 -5.62
C ALA A 167 5.52 3.64 -5.06
N ASP A 168 4.57 4.43 -4.56
CA ASP A 168 3.27 3.94 -4.09
C ASP A 168 2.41 3.39 -5.25
N ILE A 169 2.41 4.06 -6.41
CA ILE A 169 1.72 3.56 -7.60
C ILE A 169 2.37 2.27 -8.10
N ASP A 170 3.70 2.22 -8.18
CA ASP A 170 4.43 1.02 -8.61
C ASP A 170 4.18 -0.16 -7.64
N ALA A 171 4.07 0.11 -6.33
CA ALA A 171 3.67 -0.89 -5.33
C ALA A 171 2.23 -1.38 -5.54
N ALA A 172 1.28 -0.49 -5.88
CA ALA A 172 -0.11 -0.85 -6.15
C ALA A 172 -0.28 -1.69 -7.44
N LEU A 173 0.60 -1.53 -8.42
CA LEU A 173 0.61 -2.34 -9.65
C LEU A 173 1.23 -3.74 -9.45
N THR A 174 2.08 -3.91 -8.44
CA THR A 174 2.83 -5.17 -8.21
C THR A 174 1.93 -6.40 -8.08
N PRO A 175 0.83 -6.40 -7.30
CA PRO A 175 -0.06 -7.57 -7.22
C PRO A 175 -0.71 -7.93 -8.56
N ARG A 176 -1.00 -6.95 -9.42
CA ARG A 176 -1.60 -7.18 -10.76
C ARG A 176 -0.61 -7.88 -11.69
N ILE A 177 0.63 -7.37 -11.70
CA ILE A 177 1.74 -7.97 -12.44
C ILE A 177 1.97 -9.40 -11.97
N GLN A 178 1.97 -9.63 -10.65
CA GLN A 178 2.18 -10.97 -10.09
C GLN A 178 1.04 -11.93 -10.45
N ALA A 179 -0.22 -11.46 -10.48
CA ALA A 179 -1.35 -12.27 -10.92
C ALA A 179 -1.20 -12.76 -12.37
N VAL A 180 -0.65 -11.94 -13.27
CA VAL A 180 -0.35 -12.35 -14.66
C VAL A 180 0.78 -13.37 -14.69
N VAL A 181 1.79 -13.25 -13.83
CA VAL A 181 2.87 -14.26 -13.77
C VAL A 181 2.35 -15.59 -13.25
N ASP A 182 1.49 -15.57 -12.23
CA ASP A 182 0.89 -16.78 -11.65
C ASP A 182 -0.17 -17.42 -12.56
N SER A 183 -0.81 -16.63 -13.42
CA SER A 183 -1.83 -17.08 -14.39
C SER A 183 -1.66 -16.32 -15.72
N PRO A 184 -0.72 -16.76 -16.57
CA PRO A 184 -0.34 -16.04 -17.79
C PRO A 184 -1.49 -15.92 -18.79
N ALA A 185 -1.68 -14.71 -19.30
CA ALA A 185 -2.58 -14.48 -20.43
C ALA A 185 -2.00 -15.07 -21.73
N ASN A 186 -2.87 -15.42 -22.68
CA ASN A 186 -2.44 -16.03 -23.95
C ASN A 186 -1.36 -15.21 -24.69
N TYR A 187 -1.42 -13.88 -24.66
CA TYR A 187 -0.41 -13.06 -25.34
C TYR A 187 0.98 -13.17 -24.68
N ILE A 188 1.05 -13.46 -23.38
CA ILE A 188 2.32 -13.70 -22.68
C ILE A 188 2.89 -15.04 -23.13
N THR A 189 2.08 -16.10 -23.18
CA THR A 189 2.53 -17.42 -23.65
C THR A 189 2.85 -17.43 -25.14
N ASP A 190 2.12 -16.67 -25.96
CA ASP A 190 2.42 -16.48 -27.38
C ASP A 190 3.76 -15.75 -27.58
N THR A 191 4.13 -14.86 -26.65
CA THR A 191 5.35 -14.05 -26.74
C THR A 191 6.58 -14.76 -26.14
N LEU A 192 6.42 -15.42 -25.00
CA LEU A 192 7.51 -16.03 -24.23
C LEU A 192 7.60 -17.55 -24.39
N GLY A 193 6.61 -18.18 -25.01
CA GLY A 193 6.37 -19.62 -24.91
C GLY A 193 5.64 -19.99 -23.61
N GLU A 194 5.23 -21.26 -23.53
CA GLU A 194 4.62 -21.84 -22.33
C GLU A 194 5.51 -21.65 -21.10
N PRO A 195 4.95 -21.31 -19.94
CA PRO A 195 5.72 -21.24 -18.71
C PRO A 195 6.32 -22.62 -18.42
N PRO A 196 7.62 -22.70 -18.09
CA PRO A 196 8.23 -23.97 -17.74
C PRO A 196 7.58 -24.55 -16.49
N THR A 197 7.46 -25.89 -16.44
CA THR A 197 6.85 -26.63 -15.32
C THR A 197 7.55 -26.34 -13.99
N GLU A 198 8.86 -26.16 -14.02
CA GLU A 198 9.64 -25.54 -12.96
C GLU A 198 9.73 -24.05 -13.26
N ARG A 199 9.10 -23.21 -12.43
CA ARG A 199 9.05 -21.74 -12.56
C ARG A 199 10.46 -21.18 -12.77
N SER A 200 10.88 -21.02 -14.03
CA SER A 200 12.20 -20.51 -14.33
C SER A 200 12.21 -19.01 -14.07
N GLU A 201 13.14 -18.57 -13.23
CA GLU A 201 13.32 -17.15 -12.92
C GLU A 201 13.48 -16.28 -14.19
N PRO A 202 14.13 -16.74 -15.28
CA PRO A 202 14.17 -15.99 -16.54
C PRO A 202 12.79 -15.74 -17.17
N TRP A 203 11.91 -16.74 -17.22
CA TRP A 203 10.56 -16.58 -17.77
C TRP A 203 9.73 -15.62 -16.91
N ASN A 204 9.75 -15.80 -15.58
CA ASN A 204 9.05 -14.93 -14.64
C ASN A 204 9.54 -13.47 -14.73
N SER A 205 10.86 -13.28 -14.82
CA SER A 205 11.47 -11.96 -14.98
C SER A 205 11.02 -11.28 -16.27
N ALA A 206 10.99 -12.01 -17.38
CA ALA A 206 10.52 -11.47 -18.67
C ALA A 206 9.02 -11.14 -18.64
N ALA A 207 8.19 -12.02 -18.08
CA ALA A 207 6.75 -11.76 -17.91
C ALA A 207 6.51 -10.51 -17.05
N ARG A 208 7.22 -10.37 -15.91
CA ARG A 208 7.16 -9.16 -15.07
C ARG A 208 7.59 -7.91 -15.84
N ALA A 209 8.67 -7.97 -16.62
CA ALA A 209 9.15 -6.81 -17.37
C ALA A 209 8.13 -6.34 -18.43
N ILE A 210 7.50 -7.28 -19.14
CA ILE A 210 6.43 -6.98 -20.10
C ILE A 210 5.24 -6.32 -19.39
N GLU A 211 4.77 -6.91 -18.30
CA GLU A 211 3.61 -6.41 -17.58
C GLU A 211 3.87 -5.07 -16.88
N THR A 212 5.05 -4.87 -16.30
CA THR A 212 5.46 -3.55 -15.79
C THR A 212 5.37 -2.49 -16.88
N TYR A 213 5.83 -2.80 -18.11
CA TYR A 213 5.75 -1.86 -19.23
C TYR A 213 4.30 -1.62 -19.70
N ARG A 214 3.44 -2.65 -19.71
CA ARG A 214 2.04 -2.51 -20.10
C ARG A 214 1.21 -1.74 -19.08
N HIS A 215 1.41 -2.03 -17.79
CA HIS A 215 0.66 -1.41 -16.72
C HIS A 215 1.12 0.02 -16.43
N ALA A 216 2.41 0.24 -16.18
CA ALA A 216 2.87 1.53 -15.64
C ALA A 216 2.98 2.63 -16.71
N PRO A 217 3.70 2.44 -17.84
CA PRO A 217 3.70 3.40 -18.94
C PRO A 217 2.40 3.48 -19.74
N LEU A 218 1.79 2.35 -20.09
CA LEU A 218 0.70 2.34 -21.09
C LEU A 218 -0.71 2.31 -20.47
N GLY A 219 -0.87 1.95 -19.20
CA GLY A 219 -2.18 1.87 -18.57
C GLY A 219 -3.04 0.70 -19.06
N ILE A 220 -2.43 -0.33 -19.65
CA ILE A 220 -3.14 -1.40 -20.35
C ILE A 220 -3.36 -2.57 -19.40
N GLU A 221 -4.63 -2.98 -19.26
CA GLU A 221 -5.01 -4.16 -18.49
C GLU A 221 -4.67 -5.45 -19.25
N PRO A 222 -4.40 -6.58 -18.56
CA PRO A 222 -4.13 -7.87 -19.18
C PRO A 222 -5.28 -8.37 -20.06
N SER A 223 -6.52 -8.04 -19.67
CA SER A 223 -7.74 -8.36 -20.43
C SER A 223 -7.81 -7.68 -21.80
N SER A 224 -6.99 -6.66 -22.05
CA SER A 224 -6.91 -5.97 -23.35
C SER A 224 -6.25 -6.82 -24.44
N GLY A 225 -5.61 -7.94 -24.08
CA GLY A 225 -4.94 -8.82 -25.02
C GLY A 225 -3.66 -8.25 -25.63
N ALA A 226 -3.20 -8.86 -26.72
CA ALA A 226 -1.98 -8.45 -27.40
C ALA A 226 -2.11 -7.06 -28.05
N LEU A 227 -1.03 -6.27 -28.04
CA LEU A 227 -1.00 -4.96 -28.72
C LEU A 227 -0.79 -5.09 -30.22
N ASP A 228 -0.14 -6.18 -30.63
CA ASP A 228 0.03 -6.59 -32.01
C ASP A 228 0.20 -8.11 -32.05
N ARG A 229 -0.04 -8.70 -33.23
CA ARG A 229 0.08 -10.13 -33.58
C ARG A 229 1.40 -10.77 -33.13
N HIS A 230 2.46 -9.98 -32.89
CA HIS A 230 3.81 -10.49 -32.56
C HIS A 230 4.51 -9.80 -31.38
N ALA A 231 3.87 -8.91 -30.62
CA ALA A 231 4.55 -8.27 -29.50
C ALA A 231 3.62 -7.88 -28.36
N ALA A 232 3.77 -8.53 -27.20
CA ALA A 232 3.16 -8.11 -25.95
C ALA A 232 3.48 -6.64 -25.56
N ILE A 233 4.60 -6.10 -26.06
CA ILE A 233 5.08 -4.74 -25.77
C ILE A 233 4.81 -3.72 -26.90
N GLY A 234 4.26 -4.14 -28.04
CA GLY A 234 3.95 -3.24 -29.16
C GLY A 234 5.17 -2.51 -29.77
N PRO A 235 4.94 -1.52 -30.66
CA PRO A 235 6.01 -0.74 -31.28
C PRO A 235 6.75 0.12 -30.26
N ARG A 236 8.02 0.43 -30.56
CA ARG A 236 8.83 1.33 -29.72
C ARG A 236 8.15 2.71 -29.62
N PRO A 237 7.86 3.21 -28.41
CA PRO A 237 7.22 4.52 -28.23
C PRO A 237 8.18 5.67 -28.58
N SER A 238 7.63 6.86 -28.82
CA SER A 238 8.41 8.08 -29.11
C SER A 238 8.75 8.89 -27.85
N GLY A 239 7.98 8.74 -26.76
CA GLY A 239 8.19 9.45 -25.50
C GLY A 239 9.36 8.89 -24.70
N ALA A 240 10.27 9.75 -24.23
CA ALA A 240 11.49 9.34 -23.54
C ALA A 240 11.24 8.40 -22.33
N LEU A 241 10.16 8.63 -21.58
CA LEU A 241 9.78 7.78 -20.44
C LEU A 241 9.39 6.37 -20.88
N ALA A 242 8.51 6.27 -21.86
CA ALA A 242 8.05 5.00 -22.37
C ALA A 242 9.18 4.24 -23.09
N VAL A 243 10.14 4.94 -23.71
CA VAL A 243 11.30 4.33 -24.40
C VAL A 243 12.18 3.55 -23.44
N GLU A 244 12.45 4.07 -22.25
CA GLU A 244 13.29 3.40 -21.25
C GLU A 244 12.61 2.11 -20.77
N ALA A 245 11.34 2.20 -20.38
CA ALA A 245 10.56 1.04 -19.95
C ALA A 245 10.41 0.00 -21.07
N TRP A 246 10.18 0.44 -22.32
CA TRP A 246 10.13 -0.43 -23.50
C TRP A 246 11.47 -1.13 -23.72
N THR A 247 12.59 -0.42 -23.56
CA THR A 247 13.94 -0.99 -23.76
C THR A 247 14.22 -2.08 -22.73
N SER A 248 13.85 -1.86 -21.47
CA SER A 248 13.97 -2.88 -20.41
C SER A 248 13.11 -4.11 -20.69
N ALA A 249 11.85 -3.93 -21.11
CA ALA A 249 10.97 -5.04 -21.47
C ALA A 249 11.48 -5.80 -22.71
N ASN A 250 11.94 -5.09 -23.74
CA ASN A 250 12.51 -5.69 -24.95
C ASN A 250 13.82 -6.45 -24.68
N ALA A 251 14.67 -5.94 -23.78
CA ALA A 251 15.88 -6.65 -23.36
C ALA A 251 15.55 -7.97 -22.65
N ALA A 252 14.52 -7.98 -21.78
CA ALA A 252 14.08 -9.18 -21.10
C ALA A 252 13.54 -10.26 -22.07
N LEU A 253 12.85 -9.85 -23.14
CA LEU A 253 12.41 -10.73 -24.22
C LEU A 253 13.59 -11.42 -24.94
N HIS A 254 14.68 -10.69 -25.20
CA HIS A 254 15.82 -11.27 -25.89
C HIS A 254 16.59 -12.29 -25.02
N LEU A 255 16.61 -12.11 -23.69
CA LEU A 255 17.25 -13.04 -22.78
C LEU A 255 16.54 -14.41 -22.74
N THR A 256 15.22 -14.46 -22.91
CA THR A 256 14.47 -15.72 -22.96
C THR A 256 14.60 -16.43 -24.31
N GLN A 257 14.65 -15.67 -25.41
CA GLN A 257 14.76 -16.22 -26.78
C GLN A 257 16.19 -16.65 -27.16
N GLY A 258 17.22 -16.10 -26.51
CA GLY A 258 18.63 -16.37 -26.80
C GLY A 258 19.18 -17.70 -26.27
N ARG A 259 18.37 -18.54 -25.62
CA ARG A 259 18.79 -19.84 -25.10
C ARG A 259 18.50 -20.93 -26.15
N PRO A 260 19.50 -21.43 -26.90
CA PRO A 260 19.27 -22.50 -27.85
C PRO A 260 18.74 -23.74 -27.11
N ALA A 261 17.62 -24.29 -27.58
CA ALA A 261 16.91 -25.42 -27.00
C ALA A 261 17.67 -26.77 -27.15
N GLY A 262 19.00 -26.78 -27.12
CA GLY A 262 19.79 -27.95 -27.49
C GLY A 262 21.11 -28.04 -26.77
N ILE A 263 21.08 -28.45 -25.50
CA ILE A 263 22.04 -29.40 -24.94
C ILE A 263 21.23 -30.31 -24.01
N GLU A 264 20.56 -31.32 -24.58
CA GLU A 264 20.16 -32.50 -23.82
C GLU A 264 21.44 -33.28 -23.49
N HIS A 265 21.72 -33.48 -22.20
CA HIS A 265 22.79 -34.33 -21.68
C HIS A 265 22.22 -35.69 -21.28
#